data_AF-A0A7K5E0U1-F1
#
_entry.id   AF-A0A7K5E0U1-F1
#
_cell.length_a   1.000
_cell.length_b   1.000
_cell.length_c   1.000
_cell.angle_alpha   90.00
_cell.angle_beta   90.00
_cell.angle_gamma   90.00
#
_symmetry.space_group_name_H-M   'P 1'
#
loop_
_entity.id
_entity.type
_entity.pdbx_description
1 polymer ?
#
loop_
_entity_poly.entity_id
_entity_poly.type
_entity_poly.pdbx_seq_one_letter_code
_entity_poly.pdbx_strand_id
1 'polypeptide(L)'
;MSSKAKRVLPTRPEPPTAEQILEDVRGTHPTDPVFVLPAELPQEHGPAPGCPEPAAEERERLYRQIRSYVGTNQRLQQSREQLRERRRGLQKVGEALDRAIAEMRQKAF
;
A
#
# COMPACT_ATOMS: atom_id res chain seq x y z
N MET A 1 24.95 -29.09 8.62
CA MET A 1 25.53 -27.82 8.13
C MET A 1 25.52 -27.86 6.61
N SER A 2 24.47 -27.35 5.94
CA SER A 2 24.42 -27.31 4.46
C SER A 2 24.50 -25.87 4.01
N SER A 3 25.62 -25.51 3.39
CA SER A 3 25.96 -24.19 2.88
C SER A 3 25.19 -23.92 1.58
N LYS A 4 24.22 -23.00 1.61
CA LYS A 4 23.57 -22.48 0.40
C LYS A 4 24.61 -21.70 -0.42
N ALA A 5 25.04 -22.29 -1.54
CA ALA A 5 25.85 -21.59 -2.54
C ALA A 5 25.08 -20.35 -3.04
N LYS A 6 25.72 -19.19 -2.95
CA LYS A 6 25.18 -17.94 -3.50
C LYS A 6 25.16 -18.07 -5.02
N ARG A 7 23.97 -18.18 -5.62
CA ARG A 7 23.79 -18.11 -7.08
C ARG A 7 24.20 -16.70 -7.53
N VAL A 8 25.40 -16.59 -8.10
CA VAL A 8 25.88 -15.35 -8.72
C VAL A 8 25.15 -15.20 -10.05
N LEU A 9 24.35 -14.13 -10.18
CA LEU A 9 23.69 -13.80 -11.43
C LEU A 9 24.74 -13.31 -12.44
N PRO A 10 24.59 -13.60 -13.75
CA PRO A 10 25.48 -13.05 -14.76
C PRO A 10 25.46 -11.52 -14.70
N THR A 11 26.61 -10.92 -14.95
CA THR A 11 26.74 -9.46 -15.02
C THR A 11 25.87 -8.91 -16.13
N ARG A 12 25.19 -7.81 -15.86
CA ARG A 12 24.39 -7.09 -16.84
C ARG A 12 25.30 -6.69 -18.03
N PRO A 13 24.87 -6.90 -19.28
CA PRO A 13 25.62 -6.40 -20.43
C PRO A 13 25.74 -4.88 -20.38
N GLU A 14 26.82 -4.37 -20.95
CA GLU A 14 27.00 -2.93 -21.10
C GLU A 14 25.90 -2.34 -22.00
N PRO A 15 25.41 -1.13 -21.68
CA PRO A 15 24.43 -0.47 -22.52
C PRO A 15 25.05 -0.16 -23.90
N PRO A 16 24.23 -0.11 -24.96
CA PRO A 16 24.71 0.25 -26.29
C PRO A 16 25.28 1.67 -26.31
N THR A 17 26.20 1.91 -27.25
CA THR A 17 26.78 3.24 -27.47
C THR A 17 25.81 4.16 -28.20
N ALA A 18 25.97 5.47 -28.03
CA ALA A 18 25.13 6.46 -28.71
C ALA A 18 25.18 6.33 -30.25
N GLU A 19 26.32 5.92 -30.79
CA GLU A 19 26.52 5.73 -32.23
C GLU A 19 25.66 4.58 -32.77
N GLN A 20 25.62 3.44 -32.06
CA GLN A 20 24.79 2.29 -32.42
C GLN A 20 23.30 2.65 -32.38
N ILE A 21 22.88 3.40 -31.36
CA ILE A 21 21.49 3.87 -31.26
C ILE A 21 21.12 4.76 -32.45
N LEU A 22 22.02 5.67 -32.85
CA LEU A 22 21.78 6.56 -33.97
C LEU A 22 21.76 5.82 -35.31
N GLU A 23 22.53 4.76 -35.46
CA GLU A 23 22.51 3.90 -36.65
C GLU A 23 21.17 3.17 -36.78
N ASP A 24 20.68 2.58 -35.68
CA ASP A 24 19.37 1.93 -35.62
C ASP A 24 18.24 2.90 -35.98
N VAL A 25 18.28 4.12 -35.41
CA VAL A 25 17.32 5.21 -35.68
C VAL A 25 17.36 5.72 -37.12
N ARG A 26 18.51 5.62 -37.81
CA ARG A 26 18.62 5.99 -39.23
C ARG A 26 18.13 4.88 -40.15
N GLY A 27 18.23 3.62 -39.72
CA GLY A 27 17.77 2.45 -40.46
C GLY A 27 16.26 2.20 -40.34
N THR A 28 15.58 2.82 -39.38
CA THR A 28 14.14 2.64 -39.15
C THR A 28 13.27 3.20 -40.27
N HIS A 29 12.17 2.51 -40.54
CA HIS A 29 11.22 2.87 -41.59
C HIS A 29 10.50 4.20 -41.24
N PRO A 30 10.19 5.07 -42.22
CA PRO A 30 9.48 6.33 -41.96
C PRO A 30 8.05 6.18 -41.40
N THR A 31 7.50 4.95 -41.40
CA THR A 31 6.20 4.61 -40.77
C THR A 31 6.36 3.92 -39.42
N ASP A 32 7.58 3.88 -38.88
CA ASP A 32 7.83 3.31 -37.57
C ASP A 32 7.13 4.17 -36.49
N PRO A 33 6.38 3.55 -35.56
CA PRO A 33 5.66 4.24 -34.48
C PRO A 33 6.52 5.21 -33.65
N VAL A 34 7.84 4.99 -33.58
CA VAL A 34 8.78 5.90 -32.88
C VAL A 34 8.83 7.27 -33.55
N PHE A 35 8.66 7.35 -34.87
CA PHE A 35 8.70 8.60 -35.64
C PHE A 35 7.32 9.08 -36.08
N VAL A 36 6.35 8.19 -36.14
CA VAL A 36 4.94 8.56 -36.28
C VAL A 36 4.41 8.93 -34.90
N LEU A 37 4.75 10.13 -34.44
CA LEU A 37 4.03 10.75 -33.34
C LEU A 37 2.55 10.81 -33.75
N PRO A 38 1.63 10.13 -33.05
CA PRO A 38 0.21 10.34 -33.29
C PRO A 38 -0.05 11.83 -33.09
N ALA A 39 -0.80 12.46 -34.01
CA ALA A 39 -1.12 13.89 -33.96
C ALA A 39 -1.70 14.32 -32.59
N GLU A 40 -2.24 13.35 -31.84
CA GLU A 40 -2.61 13.45 -30.43
C GLU A 40 -2.15 12.15 -29.75
N LEU A 41 -1.15 12.20 -28.87
CA LEU A 41 -0.99 11.15 -27.86
C LEU A 41 -2.31 11.09 -27.09
N PRO A 42 -3.08 9.98 -27.09
CA PRO A 42 -4.16 9.82 -26.13
C PRO A 42 -3.49 10.00 -24.78
N GLN A 43 -3.97 10.98 -24.01
CA GLN A 43 -3.50 11.24 -22.66
C GLN A 43 -3.26 9.89 -21.96
N GLU A 44 -2.03 9.54 -21.62
CA GLU A 44 -1.68 8.28 -20.92
C GLU A 44 -2.22 8.24 -19.47
N HIS A 45 -3.24 9.04 -19.18
CA HIS A 45 -4.07 8.99 -17.99
C HIS A 45 -5.50 8.58 -18.33
N GLY A 46 -5.72 8.11 -19.56
CA GLY A 46 -6.94 7.44 -19.97
C GLY A 46 -7.00 6.02 -19.42
N PRO A 47 -8.21 5.46 -19.28
CA PRO A 47 -8.45 4.18 -18.62
C PRO A 47 -7.87 3.05 -19.47
N ALA A 48 -7.43 1.98 -18.81
CA ALA A 48 -6.97 0.79 -19.51
C ALA A 48 -8.01 0.31 -20.55
N PRO A 49 -7.58 -0.11 -21.76
CA PRO A 49 -8.49 -0.58 -22.79
C PRO A 49 -9.39 -1.70 -22.25
N GLY A 50 -10.71 -1.49 -22.24
CA GLY A 50 -11.71 -2.44 -21.76
C GLY A 50 -12.34 -2.13 -20.39
N CYS A 51 -11.90 -1.09 -19.69
CA CYS A 51 -12.60 -0.56 -18.52
C CYS A 51 -13.26 0.78 -18.89
N PRO A 52 -14.59 0.85 -19.08
CA PRO A 52 -15.24 2.14 -19.20
C PRO A 52 -15.02 2.92 -17.90
N GLU A 53 -14.57 4.18 -17.99
CA GLU A 53 -14.57 5.05 -16.82
C GLU A 53 -15.99 5.12 -16.27
N PRO A 54 -16.16 5.00 -14.95
CA PRO A 54 -17.44 5.30 -14.36
C PRO A 54 -17.80 6.74 -14.73
N ALA A 55 -19.08 6.98 -15.01
CA ALA A 55 -19.55 8.35 -15.24
C ALA A 55 -19.08 9.25 -14.09
N ALA A 56 -18.82 10.54 -14.38
CA ALA A 56 -18.26 11.47 -13.38
C ALA A 56 -19.04 11.45 -12.05
N GLU A 57 -20.36 11.29 -12.12
CA GLU A 57 -21.25 11.15 -10.96
C GLU A 57 -20.98 9.88 -10.14
N GLU A 58 -20.73 8.75 -10.80
CA GLU A 58 -20.40 7.48 -10.17
C GLU A 58 -19.01 7.52 -9.52
N ARG A 59 -18.03 8.14 -10.18
CA ARG A 59 -16.69 8.39 -9.59
C ARG A 59 -16.79 9.23 -8.32
N GLU A 60 -17.55 10.31 -8.34
CA GLU A 60 -17.77 11.17 -7.17
C GLU A 60 -18.51 10.43 -6.05
N ARG A 61 -19.49 9.56 -6.39
CA ARG A 61 -20.17 8.70 -5.43
C ARG A 61 -19.20 7.72 -4.76
N LEU A 62 -18.37 7.03 -5.53
CA LEU A 62 -17.38 6.09 -5.03
C LEU A 62 -16.35 6.78 -4.14
N TYR A 63 -15.87 7.96 -4.55
CA TYR A 63 -14.95 8.76 -3.74
C TYR A 63 -15.54 9.12 -2.38
N ARG A 64 -16.79 9.63 -2.36
CA ARG A 64 -17.50 9.93 -1.10
C ARG A 64 -17.68 8.69 -0.23
N GLN A 65 -18.00 7.55 -0.83
CA GLN A 65 -18.16 6.28 -0.12
C GLN A 65 -16.85 5.83 0.53
N ILE A 66 -15.75 5.82 -0.22
CA ILE A 66 -14.42 5.44 0.28
C ILE A 66 -14.00 6.39 1.40
N ARG A 67 -14.17 7.70 1.22
CA ARG A 67 -13.83 8.70 2.24
C ARG A 67 -14.63 8.48 3.54
N SER A 68 -15.92 8.21 3.43
CA SER A 68 -16.79 7.91 4.58
C SER A 68 -16.35 6.62 5.30
N TYR A 69 -16.05 5.57 4.54
CA TYR A 69 -15.55 4.29 5.06
C TYR A 69 -14.24 4.48 5.83
N VAL A 70 -13.26 5.17 5.24
CA VAL A 70 -11.96 5.43 5.88
C VAL A 70 -12.15 6.23 7.16
N GLY A 71 -12.92 7.32 7.13
CA GLY A 71 -13.17 8.14 8.31
C GLY A 71 -13.88 7.36 9.43
N THR A 72 -14.81 6.48 9.08
CA THR A 72 -15.49 5.63 10.06
C THR A 72 -14.55 4.59 10.68
N ASN A 73 -13.69 3.96 9.87
CA ASN A 73 -12.70 3.01 10.38
C ASN A 73 -11.68 3.66 11.30
N GLN A 74 -11.22 4.89 11.00
CA GLN A 74 -10.32 5.63 11.87
C GLN A 74 -10.95 5.89 13.25
N ARG A 75 -12.21 6.33 13.29
CA ARG A 75 -12.95 6.49 14.56
C ARG A 75 -13.10 5.18 15.33
N LEU A 76 -13.37 4.08 14.62
CA LEU A 76 -13.47 2.75 15.23
C LEU A 76 -12.14 2.29 15.84
N GLN A 77 -11.03 2.53 15.14
CA GLN A 77 -9.69 2.21 15.64
C GLN A 77 -9.38 3.01 16.91
N GLN A 78 -9.64 4.31 16.91
CA GLN A 78 -9.45 5.16 18.09
C GLN A 78 -10.28 4.68 19.28
N SER A 79 -11.56 4.37 19.07
CA SER A 79 -12.44 3.84 20.11
C SER A 79 -11.95 2.49 20.66
N ARG A 80 -11.47 1.59 19.80
CA ARG A 80 -10.86 0.32 20.21
C ARG A 80 -9.61 0.53 21.06
N GLU A 81 -8.76 1.49 20.72
CA GLU A 81 -7.55 1.83 21.47
C GLU A 81 -7.92 2.30 22.89
N GLN A 82 -8.83 3.27 22.98
CA GLN A 82 -9.33 3.80 24.25
C GLN A 82 -9.97 2.71 25.12
N LEU A 83 -10.76 1.82 24.52
CA LEU A 83 -11.38 0.72 25.26
C LEU A 83 -10.33 -0.27 25.79
N ARG A 84 -9.28 -0.56 25.01
CA ARG A 84 -8.15 -1.39 25.45
C ARG A 84 -7.43 -0.77 26.63
N GLU A 85 -7.17 0.54 26.61
CA GLU A 85 -6.55 1.26 27.71
C GLU A 85 -7.40 1.18 28.99
N ARG A 86 -8.69 1.49 28.88
CA ARG A 86 -9.62 1.41 30.01
C ARG A 86 -9.68 0.01 30.61
N ARG A 87 -9.74 -1.03 29.75
CA ARG A 87 -9.72 -2.42 30.20
C ARG A 87 -8.44 -2.75 30.96
N ARG A 88 -7.27 -2.36 30.46
CA ARG A 88 -5.99 -2.54 31.16
C ARG A 88 -5.98 -1.83 32.51
N GLY A 89 -6.52 -0.61 32.58
CA GLY A 89 -6.67 0.12 33.83
C GLY A 89 -7.53 -0.63 34.85
N LEU A 90 -8.73 -1.06 34.44
CA LEU A 90 -9.64 -1.84 35.29
C LEU A 90 -9.01 -3.15 35.76
N GLN A 91 -8.29 -3.86 34.89
CA GLN A 91 -7.62 -5.10 35.26
C GLN A 91 -6.57 -4.88 36.36
N LYS A 92 -5.73 -3.84 36.24
CA LYS A 92 -4.75 -3.50 37.28
C LYS A 92 -5.40 -3.15 38.61
N VAL A 93 -6.49 -2.38 38.58
CA VAL A 93 -7.25 -2.03 39.80
C VAL A 93 -7.88 -3.28 40.42
N GLY A 94 -8.45 -4.17 39.60
CA GLY A 94 -8.99 -5.46 40.05
C GLY A 94 -7.94 -6.32 40.73
N GLU A 95 -6.76 -6.50 40.11
CA GLU A 95 -5.66 -7.26 40.71
C GLU A 95 -5.18 -6.65 42.04
N ALA A 96 -5.14 -5.31 42.15
CA ALA A 96 -4.79 -4.65 43.40
C ALA A 96 -5.84 -4.88 44.50
N LEU A 97 -7.12 -4.85 44.12
CA LEU A 97 -8.21 -5.15 45.04
C LEU A 97 -8.15 -6.61 45.52
N ASP A 98 -7.92 -7.57 44.63
CA ASP A 98 -7.81 -8.98 44.99
C ASP A 98 -6.65 -9.24 45.96
N ARG A 99 -5.49 -8.58 45.73
CA ARG A 99 -4.37 -8.62 46.68
C ARG A 99 -4.75 -8.05 48.05
N ALA A 100 -5.41 -6.89 48.08
CA ALA A 100 -5.85 -6.28 49.33
C ALA A 100 -6.83 -7.18 50.10
N ILE A 101 -7.78 -7.82 49.39
CA ILE A 101 -8.71 -8.78 49.99
C ILE A 101 -7.97 -9.99 50.57
N ALA A 102 -6.98 -10.53 49.84
CA ALA A 102 -6.18 -11.65 50.31
C ALA A 102 -5.39 -11.30 51.59
N GLU A 103 -4.79 -10.11 51.64
CA GLU A 103 -4.10 -9.63 52.85
C GLU A 103 -5.05 -9.46 54.04
N MET A 104 -6.24 -8.90 53.82
CA MET A 104 -7.24 -8.77 54.89
C MET A 104 -7.67 -10.14 55.42
N ARG A 105 -7.87 -11.12 54.53
CA ARG A 105 -8.19 -12.50 54.93
C ARG A 105 -7.06 -13.12 55.76
N GLN A 106 -5.80 -12.92 55.39
CA GLN A 106 -4.65 -13.41 56.17
C GLN A 106 -4.50 -12.74 57.54
N LYS A 107 -4.97 -11.49 57.70
CA LYS A 107 -4.90 -10.76 58.98
C LYS A 107 -6.11 -11.04 59.89
N ALA A 108 -7.21 -11.54 59.33
CA ALA A 108 -8.46 -11.80 60.05
C ALA A 108 -8.58 -13.27 60.54
N PHE A 109 -7.66 -14.14 60.13
CA PHE A 109 -7.51 -15.53 60.58
C PHE A 109 -6.08 -15.75 61.07
#